data_AF-A0A494XZY8-F1
#
_entry.id   AF-A0A494XZY8-F1
#
_cell.length_a   1.000
_cell.length_b   1.000
_cell.length_c   1.000
_cell.angle_alpha   90.00
_cell.angle_beta   90.00
_cell.angle_gamma   90.00
#
_symmetry.space_group_name_H-M   'P 1'
#
loop_
_entity.id
_entity.type
_entity.pdbx_description
1 polymer ?
#
loop_
_entity_poly.entity_id
_entity_poly.type
_entity_poly.pdbx_seq_one_letter_code
_entity_poly.pdbx_strand_id
1 'polypeptide(L)'
;MRRFYLVLLIMVILFLSACQSSEKLKPIKEETIDFDINTAIEMVEKKEKMIIDLALREKVSKLEYKELEKSFTEEFGNYAKEILSILFINNLDSEPESDRYVQRNTLFPTVFHKGITITNAVIYKSYYENEFFNQTRLSIKEEYFGEDEKLKDWNREYIFSPNEDGEWKLNGFSGKMNFLGEEYNMNYLDLKR
;
A
#
# COMPACT_ATOMS: atom_id res chain seq x y z
N MET A 1 29.67 35.14 -33.03
CA MET A 1 29.50 34.40 -31.75
C MET A 1 28.33 34.92 -30.89
N ARG A 2 28.24 36.22 -30.55
CA ARG A 2 27.16 36.77 -29.69
C ARG A 2 25.71 36.52 -30.17
N ARG A 3 25.46 36.52 -31.49
CA ARG A 3 24.13 36.20 -32.07
C ARG A 3 23.77 34.72 -32.00
N PHE A 4 24.76 33.82 -32.01
CA PHE A 4 24.56 32.37 -31.93
C PHE A 4 24.12 31.96 -30.53
N TYR A 5 24.76 32.52 -29.50
CA TYR A 5 24.36 32.31 -28.10
C TYR A 5 22.94 32.82 -27.80
N LEU A 6 22.51 33.89 -28.48
CA LEU A 6 21.19 34.47 -28.29
C LEU A 6 20.08 33.58 -28.88
N VAL A 7 20.33 32.97 -30.04
CA VAL A 7 19.42 31.97 -30.63
C VAL A 7 19.37 30.70 -29.77
N LEU A 8 20.52 30.26 -29.25
CA LEU A 8 20.58 29.08 -28.37
C LEU A 8 19.81 29.31 -27.06
N LEU A 9 19.92 30.51 -26.47
CA LEU A 9 19.19 30.89 -25.26
C LEU A 9 17.68 30.90 -25.50
N ILE A 10 17.21 31.43 -26.63
CA ILE A 10 15.79 31.44 -27.00
C ILE A 10 15.27 30.00 -27.18
N MET A 11 16.06 29.12 -27.81
CA MET A 11 15.69 27.72 -27.97
C MET A 11 15.58 27.00 -26.62
N VAL A 12 16.53 27.23 -25.70
CA VAL A 12 16.49 26.67 -24.34
C VAL A 12 15.29 27.18 -23.55
N ILE A 13 14.95 28.47 -23.65
CA ILE A 13 13.76 29.03 -22.98
C ILE A 13 12.49 28.38 -23.52
N LEU A 14 12.37 28.17 -24.83
CA LEU A 14 11.21 27.50 -25.44
C LEU A 14 11.09 26.02 -25.03
N PHE A 15 12.21 25.31 -24.88
CA PHE A 15 12.21 23.93 -24.36
C PHE A 15 11.84 23.87 -22.86
N LEU A 16 12.19 24.89 -22.08
CA LEU A 16 11.85 24.95 -20.65
C LEU A 16 10.39 25.38 -20.39
N SER A 17 9.78 26.18 -21.26
CA SER A 17 8.36 26.59 -21.13
C SER A 17 7.36 25.58 -21.71
N ALA A 18 7.80 24.60 -22.51
CA ALA A 18 6.96 23.49 -22.97
C ALA A 18 6.55 22.50 -21.86
N CYS A 19 7.12 22.61 -20.65
CA CYS A 19 6.77 21.78 -19.48
C CYS A 19 5.69 22.39 -18.57
N GLN A 20 5.05 23.50 -18.95
CA GLN A 20 4.22 24.29 -18.03
C GLN A 20 2.70 24.18 -18.20
N SER A 21 2.19 23.16 -18.90
CA SER A 21 0.76 22.89 -18.94
C SER A 21 0.44 21.40 -18.74
N SER A 22 0.73 20.86 -17.56
CA SER A 22 -0.18 19.86 -17.02
C SER A 22 -1.30 20.62 -16.29
N GLU A 23 -2.28 21.12 -17.05
CA GLU A 23 -3.57 21.42 -16.45
C GLU A 23 -4.07 20.10 -15.85
N LYS A 24 -3.86 19.92 -14.55
CA LYS A 24 -4.42 18.79 -13.84
C LYS A 24 -5.92 18.91 -13.99
N LEU A 25 -6.54 17.89 -14.60
CA LEU A 25 -7.99 17.72 -14.63
C LEU A 25 -8.50 17.93 -13.20
N LYS A 26 -9.40 18.90 -13.04
CA LYS A 26 -10.04 19.19 -11.76
C LYS A 26 -11.44 18.58 -11.77
N PRO A 27 -11.87 17.94 -10.67
CA PRO A 27 -13.23 17.47 -10.55
C PRO A 27 -14.21 18.67 -10.54
N ILE A 28 -15.37 18.48 -11.16
CA ILE A 28 -16.50 19.42 -11.09
C ILE A 28 -17.29 19.26 -9.78
N LYS A 29 -17.18 18.10 -9.14
CA LYS A 29 -17.80 17.79 -7.86
C LYS A 29 -17.00 16.72 -7.12
N GLU A 30 -16.90 16.87 -5.82
CA GLU A 30 -16.32 15.88 -4.92
C GLU A 30 -17.32 15.56 -3.80
N GLU A 31 -17.40 14.30 -3.43
CA GLU A 31 -18.20 13.83 -2.30
C GLU A 31 -17.34 12.93 -1.41
N THR A 32 -17.48 13.10 -0.10
CA THR A 32 -16.91 12.20 0.90
C THR A 32 -18.05 11.68 1.74
N ILE A 33 -18.14 10.37 1.87
CA ILE A 33 -19.22 9.66 2.55
C ILE A 33 -18.57 8.75 3.59
N ASP A 34 -19.04 8.83 4.84
CA ASP A 34 -18.57 7.94 5.90
C ASP A 34 -18.91 6.49 5.54
N PHE A 35 -17.93 5.61 5.71
CA PHE A 35 -18.11 4.17 5.54
C PHE A 35 -18.24 3.51 6.91
N ASP A 36 -19.00 2.41 6.98
CA ASP A 36 -19.17 1.68 8.24
C ASP A 36 -17.82 1.19 8.75
N ILE A 37 -17.43 1.69 9.92
CA ILE A 37 -16.11 1.44 10.49
C ILE A 37 -15.92 -0.03 10.86
N ASN A 38 -16.98 -0.73 11.28
CA ASN A 38 -16.90 -2.15 11.63
C ASN A 38 -16.63 -3.01 10.39
N THR A 39 -17.35 -2.73 9.30
CA THR A 39 -17.08 -3.35 7.99
C THR A 39 -15.66 -3.07 7.52
N ALA A 40 -15.17 -1.84 7.68
CA ALA A 40 -13.79 -1.49 7.35
C ALA A 40 -12.77 -2.30 8.17
N ILE A 41 -13.03 -2.47 9.47
CA ILE A 41 -12.20 -3.30 10.36
C ILE A 41 -12.17 -4.75 9.86
N GLU A 42 -13.33 -5.36 9.58
CA GLU A 42 -13.39 -6.74 9.09
C GLU A 42 -12.63 -6.92 7.77
N MET A 43 -12.78 -5.97 6.83
CA MET A 43 -12.08 -6.00 5.54
C MET A 43 -10.56 -6.01 5.68
N VAL A 44 -10.04 -5.19 6.59
CA VAL A 44 -8.59 -5.06 6.83
C VAL A 44 -8.08 -6.23 7.68
N GLU A 45 -8.76 -6.58 8.78
CA GLU A 45 -8.40 -7.70 9.64
C GLU A 45 -8.29 -9.01 8.85
N LYS A 46 -9.21 -9.27 7.91
CA LYS A 46 -9.15 -10.44 7.04
C LYS A 46 -7.83 -10.53 6.29
N LYS A 47 -7.36 -9.41 5.73
CA LYS A 47 -6.11 -9.33 4.95
C LYS A 47 -4.90 -9.43 5.86
N GLU A 48 -4.89 -8.65 6.92
CA GLU A 48 -3.75 -8.59 7.83
C GLU A 48 -3.58 -9.86 8.67
N LYS A 49 -4.65 -10.61 8.88
CA LYS A 49 -4.58 -11.93 9.51
C LYS A 49 -3.74 -12.89 8.70
N MET A 50 -3.88 -12.89 7.37
CA MET A 50 -3.04 -13.71 6.48
C MET A 50 -1.56 -13.32 6.59
N ILE A 51 -1.29 -12.02 6.73
CA ILE A 51 0.07 -11.49 6.88
C ILE A 51 0.65 -11.94 8.22
N ILE A 52 -0.07 -11.76 9.33
CA ILE A 52 0.45 -12.10 10.65
C ILE A 52 0.59 -13.62 10.85
N ASP A 53 -0.37 -14.41 10.38
CA ASP A 53 -0.32 -15.88 10.45
C ASP A 53 0.88 -16.44 9.69
N LEU A 54 1.26 -15.80 8.58
CA LEU A 54 2.46 -16.15 7.83
C LEU A 54 3.73 -15.64 8.52
N ALA A 55 3.73 -14.39 8.96
CA ALA A 55 4.83 -13.71 9.63
C ALA A 55 5.33 -14.44 10.90
N LEU A 56 4.44 -15.15 11.60
CA LEU A 56 4.78 -15.92 12.80
C LEU A 56 5.48 -17.25 12.48
N ARG A 57 5.35 -17.78 11.26
CA ARG A 57 5.99 -19.04 10.84
C ARG A 57 7.49 -18.86 10.62
N GLU A 58 8.25 -19.92 10.84
CA GLU A 58 9.69 -19.95 10.51
C GLU A 58 9.92 -20.13 9.01
N LYS A 59 9.18 -21.07 8.42
CA LYS A 59 9.27 -21.44 7.01
C LYS A 59 7.94 -22.04 6.55
N VAL A 60 7.79 -22.17 5.24
CA VAL A 60 6.70 -22.92 4.60
C VAL A 60 7.28 -23.86 3.56
N SER A 61 6.60 -24.99 3.34
CA SER A 61 6.93 -25.89 2.25
C SER A 61 6.62 -25.25 0.89
N LYS A 62 7.18 -25.80 -0.17
CA LYS A 62 6.90 -25.37 -1.55
C LYS A 62 5.41 -25.48 -1.92
N LEU A 63 4.72 -26.51 -1.42
CA LEU A 63 3.29 -26.68 -1.69
C LEU A 63 2.47 -25.59 -1.00
N GLU A 64 2.73 -25.35 0.29
CA GLU A 64 2.09 -24.26 1.04
C GLU A 64 2.38 -22.90 0.43
N TYR A 65 3.60 -22.65 -0.06
CA TYR A 65 3.93 -21.40 -0.73
C TYR A 65 3.06 -21.16 -1.98
N LYS A 66 2.80 -22.19 -2.78
CA LYS A 66 1.90 -22.08 -3.95
C LYS A 66 0.46 -21.79 -3.55
N GLU A 67 0.00 -22.39 -2.45
CA GLU A 67 -1.33 -22.12 -1.89
C GLU A 67 -1.42 -20.69 -1.33
N LEU A 68 -0.34 -20.20 -0.71
CA LEU A 68 -0.20 -18.81 -0.27
C LEU A 68 -0.21 -17.85 -1.47
N GLU A 69 0.51 -18.14 -2.56
CA GLU A 69 0.46 -17.33 -3.77
C GLU A 69 -0.96 -17.20 -4.31
N LYS A 70 -1.72 -18.29 -4.34
CA LYS A 70 -3.12 -18.27 -4.78
C LYS A 70 -4.00 -17.43 -3.85
N SER A 71 -3.99 -17.74 -2.54
CA SER A 71 -4.84 -17.05 -1.56
C SER A 71 -4.48 -15.56 -1.41
N PHE A 72 -3.20 -15.21 -1.43
CA PHE A 72 -2.77 -13.81 -1.45
C PHE A 72 -3.18 -13.12 -2.76
N THR A 73 -3.12 -13.79 -3.91
CA THR A 73 -3.59 -13.20 -5.18
C THR A 73 -5.10 -12.93 -5.14
N GLU A 74 -5.89 -13.81 -4.54
CA GLU A 74 -7.32 -13.61 -4.35
C GLU A 74 -7.62 -12.39 -3.47
N GLU A 75 -6.86 -12.18 -2.38
CA GLU A 75 -7.12 -11.09 -1.44
C GLU A 75 -6.43 -9.76 -1.79
N PHE A 76 -5.23 -9.79 -2.35
CA PHE A 76 -4.40 -8.61 -2.60
C PHE A 76 -4.24 -8.28 -4.09
N GLY A 77 -4.74 -9.13 -4.99
CA GLY A 77 -4.62 -8.94 -6.43
C GLY A 77 -3.17 -8.79 -6.87
N ASN A 78 -2.89 -7.73 -7.64
CA ASN A 78 -1.56 -7.46 -8.19
C ASN A 78 -0.48 -7.20 -7.12
N TYR A 79 -0.87 -6.87 -5.89
CA TYR A 79 0.06 -6.61 -4.78
C TYR A 79 0.52 -7.88 -4.06
N ALA A 80 -0.10 -9.03 -4.33
CA ALA A 80 0.21 -10.29 -3.67
C ALA A 80 1.70 -10.67 -3.79
N LYS A 81 2.25 -10.56 -5.00
CA LYS A 81 3.65 -10.89 -5.27
C LYS A 81 4.62 -9.99 -4.50
N GLU A 82 4.32 -8.69 -4.43
CA GLU A 82 5.14 -7.71 -3.71
C GLU A 82 5.12 -8.01 -2.20
N ILE A 83 3.92 -8.21 -1.63
CA ILE A 83 3.77 -8.57 -0.21
C ILE A 83 4.52 -9.87 0.11
N LEU A 84 4.35 -10.92 -0.69
CA LEU A 84 5.06 -12.18 -0.48
C LEU A 84 6.58 -12.02 -0.60
N SER A 85 7.06 -11.14 -1.49
CA SER A 85 8.49 -10.87 -1.62
C SER A 85 9.09 -10.14 -0.41
N ILE A 86 8.28 -9.41 0.35
CA ILE A 86 8.66 -8.79 1.63
C ILE A 86 8.69 -9.84 2.74
N LEU A 87 7.72 -10.76 2.75
CA LEU A 87 7.55 -11.75 3.81
C LEU A 87 8.49 -12.96 3.71
N PHE A 88 9.11 -13.20 2.56
CA PHE A 88 10.02 -14.32 2.35
C PHE A 88 11.44 -13.88 1.99
N ILE A 89 12.43 -14.65 2.45
CA ILE A 89 13.82 -14.45 2.05
C ILE A 89 13.98 -14.87 0.58
N ASN A 90 14.25 -13.90 -0.30
CA ASN A 90 14.57 -14.14 -1.70
C ASN A 90 16.02 -14.62 -1.83
N ASN A 91 16.29 -15.88 -1.51
CA ASN A 91 17.60 -16.46 -1.75
C ASN A 91 17.65 -17.00 -3.19
N LEU A 92 18.25 -16.23 -4.10
CA LEU A 92 18.40 -16.61 -5.52
C LEU A 92 19.19 -17.93 -5.68
N ASP A 93 20.00 -18.30 -4.69
CA ASP A 93 20.83 -19.51 -4.68
C ASP A 93 20.13 -20.73 -4.04
N SER A 94 18.90 -20.58 -3.55
CA SER A 94 18.16 -21.71 -2.97
C SER A 94 17.63 -22.64 -4.07
N GLU A 95 17.80 -23.95 -3.87
CA GLU A 95 17.28 -24.94 -4.81
C GLU A 95 15.76 -24.78 -4.96
N PRO A 96 15.22 -24.87 -6.19
CA PRO A 96 13.79 -24.67 -6.48
C PRO A 96 12.84 -25.69 -5.81
N GLU A 97 13.38 -26.70 -5.11
CA GLU A 97 12.66 -27.71 -4.33
C GLU A 97 12.73 -27.50 -2.81
N SER A 98 13.40 -26.44 -2.33
CA SER A 98 13.60 -26.21 -0.89
C SER A 98 12.46 -25.43 -0.22
N ASP A 99 12.32 -25.60 1.10
CA ASP A 99 11.43 -24.80 1.94
C ASP A 99 11.77 -23.31 1.84
N ARG A 100 10.74 -22.45 1.88
CA ARG A 100 10.93 -21.00 1.88
C ARG A 100 10.88 -20.45 3.30
N TYR A 101 11.92 -19.73 3.68
CA TYR A 101 12.03 -19.11 5.02
C TYR A 101 11.38 -17.74 5.06
N VAL A 102 10.63 -17.49 6.13
CA VAL A 102 9.99 -16.20 6.39
C VAL A 102 11.05 -15.18 6.79
N GLN A 103 10.96 -13.98 6.22
CA GLN A 103 11.82 -12.86 6.56
C GLN A 103 11.49 -12.35 7.96
N ARG A 104 12.46 -12.43 8.88
CA ARG A 104 12.29 -11.98 10.27
C ARG A 104 12.75 -10.54 10.49
N ASN A 105 13.62 -10.03 9.62
CA ASN A 105 14.22 -8.70 9.74
C ASN A 105 13.39 -7.62 9.04
N THR A 106 12.07 -7.70 9.17
CA THR A 106 11.15 -6.71 8.59
C THR A 106 9.99 -6.52 9.55
N LEU A 107 9.68 -5.25 9.84
CA LEU A 107 8.49 -4.87 10.59
C LEU A 107 7.35 -4.62 9.60
N PHE A 108 6.23 -5.30 9.82
CA PHE A 108 4.98 -5.05 9.13
C PHE A 108 3.88 -4.84 10.17
N PRO A 109 3.62 -3.61 10.65
CA PRO A 109 2.57 -3.36 11.62
C PRO A 109 1.21 -3.68 11.01
N THR A 110 0.31 -4.13 11.86
CA THR A 110 -1.05 -4.55 11.54
C THR A 110 -1.96 -4.18 12.70
N VAL A 111 -3.27 -4.17 12.51
CA VAL A 111 -4.29 -3.99 13.55
C VAL A 111 -4.19 -5.02 14.67
N PHE A 112 -3.45 -6.12 14.48
CA PHE A 112 -3.14 -7.09 15.54
C PHE A 112 -2.02 -6.64 16.47
N HIS A 113 -1.27 -5.60 16.12
CA HIS A 113 -0.24 -5.01 16.98
C HIS A 113 -0.80 -3.91 17.89
N LYS A 114 -0.26 -3.80 19.10
CA LYS A 114 -0.61 -2.73 20.04
C LYS A 114 -0.33 -1.36 19.44
N GLY A 115 -1.24 -0.42 19.67
CA GLY A 115 -1.14 0.94 19.16
C GLY A 115 -1.59 1.14 17.72
N ILE A 116 -1.76 0.08 16.92
CA ILE A 116 -2.26 0.18 15.54
C ILE A 116 -3.79 0.06 15.56
N THR A 117 -4.47 1.03 14.96
CA THR A 117 -5.94 1.10 14.92
C THR A 117 -6.42 1.74 13.62
N ILE A 118 -7.56 1.26 13.11
CA ILE A 118 -8.26 1.90 11.99
C ILE A 118 -8.97 3.13 12.51
N THR A 119 -8.64 4.30 11.97
CA THR A 119 -9.12 5.60 12.47
C THR A 119 -10.17 6.23 11.59
N ASN A 120 -10.17 5.89 10.31
CA ASN A 120 -11.06 6.50 9.34
C ASN A 120 -11.39 5.52 8.23
N ALA A 121 -12.64 5.56 7.77
CA ALA A 121 -13.08 4.81 6.61
C ALA A 121 -14.06 5.67 5.83
N VAL A 122 -13.70 6.02 4.59
CA VAL A 122 -14.51 6.95 3.77
C VAL A 122 -14.55 6.50 2.32
N ILE A 123 -15.72 6.66 1.70
CA ILE A 123 -15.87 6.60 0.25
C ILE A 123 -15.68 8.01 -0.29
N TYR A 124 -14.68 8.17 -1.14
CA TYR A 124 -14.43 9.37 -1.91
C TYR A 124 -14.92 9.19 -3.34
N LYS A 125 -15.72 10.15 -3.82
CA LYS A 125 -16.18 10.21 -5.21
C LYS A 125 -15.74 11.53 -5.84
N SER A 126 -15.15 11.45 -7.01
CA SER A 126 -14.81 12.63 -7.82
C SER A 126 -15.49 12.52 -9.18
N TYR A 127 -16.19 13.58 -9.55
CA TYR A 127 -16.90 13.69 -10.83
C TYR A 127 -16.20 14.69 -11.72
N TYR A 128 -16.04 14.37 -13.00
CA TYR A 128 -15.40 15.21 -14.01
C TYR A 128 -16.37 15.50 -15.16
N GLU A 129 -16.06 16.50 -15.99
CA GLU A 129 -16.88 16.81 -17.18
C GLU A 129 -17.01 15.61 -18.12
N ASN A 130 -15.94 14.84 -18.28
CA ASN A 130 -15.98 13.56 -18.97
C ASN A 130 -16.11 12.44 -17.93
N GLU A 131 -17.24 11.73 -17.98
CA GLU A 131 -17.60 10.66 -17.05
C GLU A 131 -16.58 9.50 -17.02
N PHE A 132 -15.80 9.33 -18.08
CA PHE A 132 -14.70 8.35 -18.12
C PHE A 132 -13.67 8.59 -17.01
N PHE A 133 -13.50 9.83 -16.55
CA PHE A 133 -12.58 10.16 -15.47
C PHE A 133 -13.24 10.12 -14.08
N ASN A 134 -14.53 9.82 -13.97
CA ASN A 134 -15.17 9.68 -12.68
C ASN A 134 -14.48 8.58 -11.86
N GLN A 135 -14.25 8.86 -10.59
CA GLN A 135 -13.59 7.91 -9.68
C GLN A 135 -14.44 7.72 -8.44
N THR A 136 -14.51 6.47 -8.00
CA THR A 136 -15.04 6.10 -6.69
C THR A 136 -13.99 5.23 -6.02
N ARG A 137 -13.55 5.62 -4.83
CA ARG A 137 -12.60 4.84 -4.03
C ARG A 137 -13.03 4.80 -2.58
N LEU A 138 -12.83 3.66 -1.94
CA LEU A 138 -12.90 3.52 -0.50
C LEU A 138 -11.49 3.65 0.06
N SER A 139 -11.27 4.56 1.01
CA SER A 139 -10.03 4.64 1.79
C SER A 139 -10.30 4.17 3.21
N ILE A 140 -9.51 3.21 3.69
CA ILE A 140 -9.50 2.76 5.08
C ILE A 140 -8.12 3.08 5.65
N LYS A 141 -8.08 3.97 6.65
CA LYS A 141 -6.86 4.49 7.24
C LYS A 141 -6.58 3.84 8.59
N GLU A 142 -5.33 3.44 8.78
CA GLU A 142 -4.75 2.97 10.03
C GLU A 142 -3.66 3.92 10.50
N GLU A 143 -3.57 4.09 11.81
CA GLU A 143 -2.58 4.95 12.45
C GLU A 143 -2.01 4.27 13.71
N TYR A 144 -0.79 4.69 14.07
CA TYR A 144 -0.14 4.30 15.32
C TYR A 144 -0.39 5.37 16.40
N PHE A 145 -0.94 4.94 17.54
CA PHE A 145 -1.20 5.78 18.72
C PHE A 145 -0.37 5.38 19.95
N GLY A 146 0.65 4.54 19.80
CA GLY A 146 1.54 4.24 20.90
C GLY A 146 2.58 5.34 21.13
N GLU A 147 3.45 5.10 22.11
CA GLU A 147 4.45 6.07 22.57
C GLU A 147 5.81 5.92 21.88
N ASP A 148 5.94 4.97 20.93
CA ASP A 148 7.19 4.76 20.21
C ASP A 148 7.47 5.88 19.20
N GLU A 149 8.43 6.74 19.53
CA GLU A 149 8.86 7.86 18.68
C GLU A 149 9.33 7.42 17.29
N LYS A 150 9.80 6.19 17.10
CA LYS A 150 10.21 5.69 15.77
C LYS A 150 9.01 5.44 14.86
N LEU A 151 7.84 5.18 15.44
CA LEU A 151 6.58 4.98 14.72
C LEU A 151 5.72 6.25 14.72
N LYS A 152 6.28 7.39 15.09
CA LYS A 152 5.59 8.68 15.08
C LYS A 152 5.07 9.04 13.69
N ASP A 153 3.80 9.44 13.64
CA ASP A 153 3.05 9.72 12.40
C ASP A 153 2.93 8.52 11.46
N TRP A 154 3.27 7.30 11.88
CA TRP A 154 3.07 6.12 11.07
C TRP A 154 1.58 5.99 10.74
N ASN A 155 1.30 5.79 9.46
CA ASN A 155 -0.03 5.51 8.98
C ASN A 155 0.02 4.71 7.67
N ARG A 156 -1.05 3.98 7.42
CA ARG A 156 -1.28 3.26 6.18
C ARG A 156 -2.73 3.42 5.77
N GLU A 157 -2.96 3.71 4.49
CA GLU A 157 -4.29 3.72 3.90
C GLU A 157 -4.40 2.58 2.88
N TYR A 158 -5.41 1.73 3.07
CA TYR A 158 -5.86 0.79 2.06
C TYR A 158 -6.82 1.51 1.12
N ILE A 159 -6.50 1.49 -0.18
CA ILE A 159 -7.29 2.13 -1.22
C ILE A 159 -7.98 1.05 -2.02
N PHE A 160 -9.31 1.05 -2.02
CA PHE A 160 -10.12 0.11 -2.78
C PHE A 160 -10.88 0.83 -3.90
N SER A 161 -11.12 0.11 -5.00
CA SER A 161 -11.98 0.52 -6.10
C SER A 161 -13.08 -0.51 -6.30
N PRO A 162 -14.31 -0.12 -6.67
CA PRO A 162 -15.36 -1.09 -6.95
C PRO A 162 -15.04 -1.85 -8.25
N ASN A 163 -15.30 -3.15 -8.30
CA ASN A 163 -15.32 -3.94 -9.53
C ASN A 163 -16.68 -3.82 -10.25
N GLU A 164 -16.84 -4.54 -11.37
CA GLU A 164 -18.08 -4.57 -12.16
C GLU A 164 -19.28 -5.10 -11.36
N ASP A 165 -19.04 -5.94 -10.35
CA ASP A 165 -20.06 -6.52 -9.46
C ASP A 165 -20.40 -5.60 -8.27
N GLY A 166 -19.72 -4.45 -8.14
CA GLY A 166 -19.88 -3.52 -7.02
C GLY A 166 -19.10 -3.90 -5.76
N GLU A 167 -18.25 -4.92 -5.81
CA GLU A 167 -17.38 -5.34 -4.71
C GLU A 167 -16.10 -4.49 -4.63
N TRP A 168 -15.63 -4.22 -3.42
CA TRP A 168 -14.41 -3.47 -3.19
C TRP A 168 -13.15 -4.33 -3.43
N LYS A 169 -12.38 -3.99 -4.46
CA LYS A 169 -11.07 -4.60 -4.72
C LYS A 169 -9.94 -3.67 -4.31
N LEU A 170 -8.92 -4.23 -3.67
CA LEU A 170 -7.73 -3.49 -3.28
C LEU A 170 -7.03 -2.96 -4.55
N ASN A 171 -6.87 -1.64 -4.61
CA ASN A 171 -6.26 -0.93 -5.72
C ASN A 171 -4.93 -0.27 -5.33
N GLY A 172 -4.60 -0.16 -4.04
CA GLY A 172 -3.28 0.24 -3.61
C GLY A 172 -3.18 0.57 -2.13
N PHE A 173 -1.99 1.06 -1.78
CA PHE A 173 -1.66 1.53 -0.45
C PHE A 173 -1.12 2.95 -0.53
N SER A 174 -1.34 3.74 0.51
CA SER A 174 -0.62 4.99 0.72
C SER A 174 -0.27 5.15 2.20
N GLY A 175 0.48 6.19 2.53
CA GLY A 175 0.73 6.58 3.90
C GLY A 175 2.20 6.88 4.16
N LYS A 176 2.58 6.86 5.44
CA LYS A 176 3.93 7.16 5.90
C LYS A 176 4.52 5.92 6.55
N MET A 177 5.51 5.33 5.87
CA MET A 177 6.31 4.24 6.40
C MET A 177 7.59 4.80 7.03
N ASN A 178 7.85 4.46 8.29
CA ASN A 178 9.06 4.88 9.02
C ASN A 178 10.03 3.70 9.28
N PHE A 179 9.93 2.61 8.50
CA PHE A 179 10.60 1.32 8.76
C PHE A 179 12.05 1.19 8.28
N LEU A 180 12.77 2.30 8.12
CA LEU A 180 14.17 2.24 7.67
C LEU A 180 15.12 2.18 8.87
N GLY A 181 15.77 1.03 9.08
CA GLY A 181 16.79 0.84 10.12
C GLY A 181 17.00 -0.63 10.51
N GLU A 182 18.21 -0.97 10.99
CA GLU A 182 18.60 -2.34 11.37
C GLU A 182 17.82 -2.93 12.56
N GLU A 183 17.09 -2.10 13.30
CA GLU A 183 16.39 -2.50 14.53
C GLU A 183 14.96 -3.03 14.29
N TYR A 184 14.43 -2.91 13.08
CA TYR A 184 13.08 -3.35 12.77
C TYR A 184 13.02 -4.85 12.46
N ASN A 185 12.21 -5.57 13.22
CA ASN A 185 11.93 -6.98 13.03
C ASN A 185 10.45 -7.28 13.26
N MET A 186 10.02 -8.49 12.92
CA MET A 186 8.61 -8.88 12.98
C MET A 186 8.01 -8.81 14.39
N ASN A 187 8.83 -8.90 15.44
CA ASN A 187 8.41 -8.83 16.84
C ASN A 187 8.67 -7.47 17.48
N TYR A 188 8.95 -6.43 16.67
CA TYR A 188 9.26 -5.10 17.18
C TYR A 188 8.09 -4.48 17.96
N LEU A 189 6.86 -4.69 17.47
CA LEU A 189 5.63 -4.33 18.18
C LEU A 189 5.03 -5.57 18.85
N ASP A 190 4.54 -5.39 20.07
CA ASP A 190 3.76 -6.42 20.75
C ASP A 190 2.42 -6.65 20.04
N LEU A 191 1.99 -7.91 19.97
CA LEU A 191 0.62 -8.25 19.60
C LEU A 191 -0.38 -7.87 20.70
N LYS A 192 -1.60 -7.52 20.29
CA LYS A 192 -2.77 -7.38 21.19
C LYS A 192 -3.04 -8.75 21.82
N ARG A 193 -3.44 -8.75 23.10
CA ARG A 193 -3.84 -9.96 23.83
C ARG A 193 -5.30 -10.28 23.57
#